data_AF-A0A812U8I5-F1
#
_entry.id   AF-A0A812U8I5-F1
#
_cell.length_a   1.000
_cell.length_b   1.000
_cell.length_c   1.000
_cell.angle_alpha   90.00
_cell.angle_beta   90.00
_cell.angle_gamma   90.00
#
_symmetry.space_group_name_H-M   'P 1'
#
loop_
_entity.id
_entity.type
_entity.pdbx_description
1 polymer ?
#
loop_
_entity_poly.entity_id
_entity_poly.type
_entity_poly.pdbx_seq_one_letter_code
_entity_poly.pdbx_strand_id
1 'polypeptide(L)'
;MAPPRAEWLASSFACLLLYGFWGFLGKLALVRGLSSSQEAGLEKLGFFLTLPLILKPSATDPNAGPGLMERPKFALLAAYMSGVTAAAADFFYTRAMMKGDGGAVSAITASYPPVTMVLCATFMREKVTRNKLMGSFFTLLGAFFMARS
;
A
#
# COMPACT_ATOMS: atom_id res chain seq x y z
N MET A 1 2.76 -19.72 -21.78
CA MET A 1 2.30 -18.60 -20.95
C MET A 1 2.96 -17.35 -21.51
N ALA A 2 2.21 -16.50 -22.22
CA ALA A 2 2.78 -15.29 -22.81
C ALA A 2 3.35 -14.39 -21.69
N PRO A 3 4.51 -13.73 -21.88
CA PRO A 3 5.06 -12.86 -20.86
C PRO A 3 4.05 -11.73 -20.55
N PRO A 4 3.81 -11.40 -19.27
CA PRO A 4 2.95 -10.29 -18.92
C PRO A 4 3.49 -9.01 -19.58
N ARG A 5 2.64 -8.29 -20.31
CA ARG A 5 2.99 -7.01 -20.96
C ARG A 5 3.57 -6.07 -19.91
N ALA A 6 4.59 -5.27 -20.26
CA ALA A 6 5.29 -4.36 -19.35
C ALA A 6 4.41 -3.25 -18.73
N GLU A 7 3.12 -3.19 -19.04
CA GLU A 7 2.13 -2.23 -18.54
C GLU A 7 2.02 -2.23 -16.99
N TRP A 8 2.25 -3.38 -16.33
CA TRP A 8 2.26 -3.46 -14.87
C TRP A 8 3.47 -2.73 -14.24
N LEU A 9 4.60 -2.65 -14.95
CA LEU A 9 5.79 -1.92 -14.48
C LEU A 9 5.52 -0.43 -14.45
N ALA A 10 4.92 0.12 -15.52
CA ALA A 10 4.59 1.53 -15.60
C ALA A 10 3.65 1.95 -14.45
N SER A 11 2.62 1.15 -14.19
CA SER A 11 1.70 1.36 -13.06
C SER A 11 2.41 1.28 -11.70
N SER A 12 3.39 0.39 -11.56
CA SER A 12 4.19 0.26 -10.33
C SER A 12 5.09 1.47 -10.08
N PHE A 13 5.73 2.02 -11.12
CA PHE A 13 6.55 3.23 -11.00
C PHE A 13 5.69 4.46 -10.71
N ALA A 14 4.53 4.59 -11.35
CA ALA A 14 3.57 5.65 -11.02
C ALA A 14 3.13 5.56 -9.55
N CYS A 15 2.81 4.35 -9.06
CA CYS A 15 2.47 4.10 -7.67
C CYS A 15 3.61 4.51 -6.72
N LEU A 16 4.86 4.14 -7.03
CA LEU A 16 6.04 4.51 -6.24
C LEU A 16 6.15 6.03 -6.05
N LEU A 17 5.99 6.80 -7.14
CA LEU A 17 6.06 8.27 -7.09
C LEU A 17 4.91 8.86 -6.28
N LEU A 18 3.69 8.35 -6.48
CA LEU A 18 2.51 8.83 -5.76
C LEU A 18 2.58 8.49 -4.26
N TYR A 19 3.09 7.32 -3.88
CA TYR A 19 3.32 6.96 -2.48
C TYR A 19 4.40 7.82 -1.84
N GLY A 20 5.48 8.15 -2.57
CA GLY A 20 6.48 9.10 -2.10
C GLY A 20 5.88 10.49 -1.85
N PHE A 21 5.07 10.99 -2.78
CA PHE A 21 4.41 12.29 -2.66
C PHE A 21 3.38 12.31 -1.52
N TRP A 22 2.61 11.23 -1.37
CA TRP A 22 1.67 11.03 -0.27
C TRP A 22 2.36 11.12 1.09
N GLY A 23 3.44 10.36 1.31
CA GLY A 23 4.18 10.39 2.58
C GLY A 23 4.81 11.76 2.87
N PHE A 24 5.32 12.44 1.84
CA PHE A 24 5.82 13.81 1.97
C PHE A 24 4.73 14.80 2.38
N LEU A 25 3.57 14.78 1.72
CA LEU A 25 2.45 15.66 2.03
C LEU A 25 1.90 15.43 3.43
N GLY A 26 1.74 14.16 3.84
CA GLY A 26 1.31 13.82 5.20
C GLY A 26 2.29 14.35 6.24
N LYS A 27 3.59 14.09 6.08
CA LYS A 27 4.62 14.64 6.97
C LYS A 27 4.63 16.18 6.98
N LEU A 28 4.46 16.82 5.82
CA LEU A 28 4.37 18.28 5.72
C LEU A 28 3.18 18.82 6.51
N ALA A 29 2.01 18.20 6.40
CA ALA A 29 0.81 18.59 7.13
C ALA A 29 1.02 18.52 8.67
N LEU A 30 1.66 17.43 9.12
CA LEU A 30 2.04 17.22 10.51
C LEU A 30 3.01 18.29 11.03
N VAL A 31 4.07 18.59 10.28
CA VAL A 31 5.05 19.65 10.64
C VAL A 31 4.41 21.04 10.62
N ARG A 32 3.38 21.26 9.80
CA ARG A 32 2.62 22.52 9.73
C ARG A 32 1.56 22.66 10.84
N GLY A 33 1.49 21.70 11.77
CA GLY A 33 0.73 21.82 13.02
C GLY A 33 -0.54 20.98 13.08
N LEU A 34 -0.83 20.12 12.11
CA LEU A 34 -1.93 19.17 12.24
C LEU A 34 -1.56 18.06 13.24
N SER A 35 -2.51 17.70 14.11
CA SER A 35 -2.38 16.48 14.91
C SER A 35 -2.51 15.22 14.03
N SER A 36 -1.95 14.09 14.47
CA SER A 36 -2.03 12.82 13.73
C SER A 36 -3.47 12.40 13.41
N SER A 37 -4.42 12.67 14.31
CA SER A 37 -5.84 12.35 14.08
C SER A 37 -6.50 13.27 13.06
N GLN A 38 -6.12 14.54 13.01
CA GLN A 38 -6.66 15.49 12.03
C GLN A 38 -6.12 15.19 10.63
N GLU A 39 -4.82 14.90 10.53
CA GLU A 39 -4.19 14.55 9.27
C GLU A 39 -4.74 13.23 8.71
N ALA A 40 -4.77 12.16 9.52
CA ALA A 40 -5.37 10.89 9.12
C ALA A 40 -6.86 11.04 8.74
N GLY A 41 -7.61 11.87 9.48
CA GLY A 41 -9.02 12.15 9.18
C GLY A 41 -9.23 12.85 7.83
N LEU A 42 -8.41 13.86 7.53
CA LEU A 42 -8.46 14.58 6.25
C LEU A 42 -8.00 13.70 5.08
N GLU A 43 -7.03 12.82 5.30
CA GLU A 43 -6.62 11.84 4.30
C GLU A 43 -7.79 10.93 3.91
N LYS A 44 -8.55 10.40 4.88
CA LYS A 44 -9.72 9.55 4.58
C LYS A 44 -10.83 10.31 3.88
N LEU A 45 -10.98 11.61 4.14
CA LEU A 45 -11.86 12.46 3.35
C LEU A 45 -11.38 12.55 1.90
N GLY A 46 -10.07 12.68 1.66
CA GLY A 46 -9.48 12.61 0.32
C GLY A 46 -9.75 11.30 -0.42
N PHE A 47 -9.60 10.16 0.27
CA PHE A 47 -9.99 8.85 -0.28
C PHE A 47 -11.49 8.76 -0.60
N PHE A 48 -12.34 9.30 0.27
CA PHE A 48 -13.78 9.33 0.04
C PHE A 48 -14.15 10.17 -1.20
N LEU A 49 -13.52 11.33 -1.39
CA LEU A 49 -13.77 12.20 -2.54
C LEU A 49 -13.29 11.59 -3.86
N THR A 50 -12.28 10.72 -3.84
CA THR A 50 -11.79 10.01 -5.03
C THR A 50 -12.54 8.71 -5.33
N LEU A 51 -13.44 8.26 -4.44
CA LEU A 51 -14.22 7.03 -4.60
C LEU A 51 -14.99 6.94 -5.93
N PRO A 52 -15.66 8.00 -6.46
CA PRO A 52 -16.36 7.92 -7.74
C PRO A 52 -15.43 7.64 -8.93
N LEU A 53 -14.18 8.11 -8.85
CA LEU A 53 -13.17 7.84 -9.88
C LEU A 53 -12.67 6.39 -9.81
N ILE A 54 -12.51 5.86 -8.60
CA ILE A 54 -12.05 4.49 -8.36
C ILE A 54 -13.12 3.46 -8.74
N LEU A 55 -14.40 3.76 -8.50
CA LEU A 55 -15.51 2.86 -8.83
C LEU A 55 -15.88 2.87 -10.32
N LYS A 56 -15.32 3.79 -11.12
CA LYS A 56 -15.59 3.83 -12.55
C LYS A 56 -15.04 2.55 -13.19
N PRO A 57 -15.88 1.75 -13.89
CA PRO A 57 -15.42 0.52 -14.54
C PRO A 57 -14.25 0.81 -15.47
N SER A 58 -13.12 0.14 -15.23
CA SER A 58 -11.95 0.29 -16.10
C SER A 58 -12.11 -0.58 -17.34
N ALA A 59 -12.04 0.03 -18.52
CA ALA A 59 -12.13 -0.68 -19.79
C ALA A 59 -10.97 -1.66 -20.02
N THR A 60 -9.89 -1.54 -19.24
CA THR A 60 -8.70 -2.41 -19.29
C THR A 60 -8.74 -3.55 -18.28
N ASP A 61 -9.77 -3.65 -17.42
CA ASP A 61 -9.86 -4.72 -16.42
C ASP A 61 -10.37 -6.03 -17.08
N PRO A 62 -9.57 -7.12 -17.09
CA PRO A 62 -10.02 -8.41 -17.61
C PRO A 62 -11.19 -9.00 -16.83
N ASN A 63 -11.43 -8.54 -15.60
CA ASN A 63 -12.57 -8.91 -14.77
C ASN A 63 -13.69 -7.85 -14.80
N ALA A 64 -13.66 -6.90 -15.75
CA ALA A 64 -14.80 -6.02 -16.02
C ALA A 64 -16.02 -6.89 -16.31
N GLY A 65 -16.92 -6.95 -15.34
CA GLY A 65 -18.02 -7.90 -15.25
C GLY A 65 -19.14 -7.31 -14.42
N PRO A 66 -20.10 -8.10 -13.94
CA PRO A 66 -21.31 -7.56 -13.33
C PRO A 66 -21.02 -6.71 -12.08
N GLY A 67 -22.04 -5.94 -11.69
CA GLY A 67 -21.99 -5.00 -10.56
C GLY A 67 -21.49 -5.64 -9.27
N LEU A 68 -21.05 -4.81 -8.32
CA LEU A 68 -20.35 -5.24 -7.09
C LEU A 68 -21.09 -6.35 -6.32
N MET A 69 -22.42 -6.36 -6.38
CA MET A 69 -23.28 -7.30 -5.65
C MET A 69 -23.29 -8.73 -6.20
N GLU A 70 -22.83 -8.94 -7.44
CA GLU A 70 -22.76 -10.27 -8.06
C GLU A 70 -21.40 -10.96 -7.81
N ARG A 71 -20.48 -10.29 -7.13
CA ARG A 71 -19.13 -10.81 -6.83
C ARG A 71 -19.14 -11.78 -5.65
N PRO A 72 -18.16 -12.70 -5.55
CA PRO A 72 -18.06 -13.63 -4.43
C PRO A 72 -17.99 -12.88 -3.10
N LYS A 73 -18.89 -13.24 -2.15
CA LYS A 73 -18.97 -12.59 -0.82
C LYS A 73 -17.64 -12.60 -0.07
N PHE A 74 -16.86 -13.68 -0.22
CA PHE A 74 -15.53 -13.77 0.38
C PHE A 74 -14.55 -12.73 -0.19
N ALA A 75 -14.59 -12.47 -1.50
CA ALA A 75 -13.76 -11.44 -2.13
C ALA A 75 -14.16 -10.03 -1.65
N LEU A 76 -15.46 -9.78 -1.51
CA LEU A 76 -15.97 -8.53 -0.93
C LEU A 76 -15.51 -8.35 0.53
N LEU A 77 -15.57 -9.41 1.34
CA LEU A 77 -15.09 -9.39 2.72
C LEU A 77 -13.57 -9.16 2.77
N ALA A 78 -12.79 -9.82 1.92
CA ALA A 78 -11.34 -9.64 1.85
C ALA A 78 -10.97 -8.20 1.44
N ALA A 79 -11.67 -7.62 0.46
CA ALA A 79 -11.48 -6.23 0.04
C ALA A 79 -11.85 -5.25 1.17
N TYR A 80 -12.96 -5.49 1.85
CA TYR A 80 -13.37 -4.69 3.02
C TYR A 80 -12.34 -4.76 4.14
N MET A 81 -11.86 -5.96 4.49
CA MET A 81 -10.81 -6.16 5.49
C MET A 81 -9.50 -5.49 5.08
N SER A 82 -9.14 -5.51 3.79
CA SER A 82 -7.99 -4.76 3.29
C SER A 82 -8.11 -3.25 3.53
N GLY A 83 -9.31 -2.68 3.39
CA GLY A 83 -9.56 -1.27 3.70
C GLY A 83 -9.44 -0.98 5.20
N VAL A 84 -10.01 -1.83 6.04
CA VAL A 84 -9.93 -1.71 7.51
C VAL A 84 -8.48 -1.79 7.99
N THR A 85 -7.71 -2.76 7.51
CA THR A 85 -6.29 -2.91 7.89
C THR A 85 -5.44 -1.75 7.37
N ALA A 86 -5.72 -1.24 6.16
CA ALA A 86 -5.03 -0.06 5.63
C ALA A 86 -5.31 1.20 6.48
N ALA A 87 -6.57 1.43 6.88
CA ALA A 87 -6.91 2.55 7.75
C ALA A 87 -6.27 2.42 9.15
N ALA A 88 -6.24 1.22 9.71
CA ALA A 88 -5.57 0.96 10.97
C ALA A 88 -4.04 1.16 10.87
N ALA A 89 -3.41 0.67 9.79
CA ALA A 89 -1.99 0.83 9.54
C ALA A 89 -1.62 2.31 9.39
N ASP A 90 -2.43 3.07 8.67
CA ASP A 90 -2.23 4.51 8.48
C ASP A 90 -2.26 5.30 9.80
N PHE A 91 -3.13 4.92 10.74
CA PHE A 91 -3.12 5.51 12.08
C PHE A 91 -1.80 5.29 12.84
N PHE A 92 -1.17 4.13 12.65
CA PHE A 92 0.17 3.88 13.21
C PHE A 92 1.27 4.59 12.42
N TYR A 93 1.14 4.67 11.09
CA TYR A 93 2.07 5.36 10.20
C TYR A 93 2.17 6.85 10.54
N THR A 94 1.05 7.55 10.62
CA THR A 94 0.99 8.99 10.94
C THR A 94 1.57 9.30 12.32
N ARG A 95 1.32 8.43 13.31
CA ARG A 95 1.95 8.51 14.63
C ARG A 95 3.46 8.30 14.59
N ALA A 96 3.95 7.38 13.76
CA ALA A 96 5.37 7.18 13.55
C ALA A 96 6.01 8.39 12.84
N MET A 97 5.36 8.93 11.80
CA MET A 97 5.79 10.11 11.07
C MET A 97 5.91 11.37 11.93
N MET A 98 5.04 11.53 12.92
CA MET A 98 5.14 12.63 13.89
C MET A 98 6.40 12.57 14.74
N LYS A 99 6.89 11.36 15.06
CA LYS A 99 7.94 11.15 16.08
C LYS A 99 9.29 10.79 15.48
N GLY A 100 9.30 10.19 14.30
CA GLY A 100 10.47 9.62 13.66
C GLY A 100 10.94 10.41 12.44
N ASP A 101 12.10 10.03 11.93
CA ASP A 101 12.56 10.50 10.63
C ASP A 101 11.66 9.98 9.50
N GLY A 102 11.41 10.81 8.49
CA GLY A 102 10.48 10.51 7.42
C GLY A 102 11.01 9.49 6.43
N GLY A 103 12.32 9.48 6.20
CA GLY A 103 13.01 8.47 5.41
C GLY A 103 12.99 7.13 6.13
N ALA A 104 13.39 7.11 7.40
CA ALA A 104 13.38 5.92 8.26
C ALA A 104 11.99 5.27 8.35
N VAL A 105 10.96 6.05 8.70
CA VAL A 105 9.59 5.55 8.85
C VAL A 105 9.07 5.00 7.52
N SER A 106 9.23 5.75 6.42
CA SER A 106 8.77 5.30 5.09
C SER A 106 9.48 4.04 4.63
N ALA A 107 10.80 3.93 4.86
CA ALA A 107 11.58 2.76 4.46
C ALA A 107 11.14 1.49 5.21
N ILE A 108 10.94 1.59 6.52
CA ILE A 108 10.40 0.48 7.32
C ILE A 108 9.01 0.10 6.82
N THR A 109 8.12 1.06 6.62
CA THR A 109 6.72 0.76 6.28
C THR A 109 6.59 0.26 4.85
N ALA A 110 7.42 0.72 3.91
CA ALA A 110 7.49 0.19 2.54
C ALA A 110 8.08 -1.24 2.47
N SER A 111 8.65 -1.74 3.56
CA SER A 111 9.23 -3.09 3.67
C SER A 111 8.23 -4.16 4.09
N TYR A 112 6.93 -3.95 3.85
CA TYR A 112 5.90 -4.98 3.99
C TYR A 112 5.97 -6.14 2.97
N PRO A 113 6.60 -6.06 1.78
CA PRO A 113 6.58 -7.17 0.81
C PRO A 113 7.05 -8.54 1.35
N PRO A 114 8.09 -8.65 2.21
CA PRO A 114 8.41 -9.89 2.93
C PRO A 114 7.23 -10.47 3.73
N VAL A 115 6.45 -9.63 4.42
CA VAL A 115 5.27 -10.05 5.17
C VAL A 115 4.19 -10.56 4.21
N THR A 116 3.91 -9.82 3.14
CA THR A 116 2.96 -10.23 2.09
C THR A 116 3.39 -11.55 1.44
N MET A 117 4.68 -11.74 1.17
CA MET A 117 5.20 -12.98 0.61
C MET A 117 4.91 -14.18 1.51
N VAL A 118 5.11 -14.07 2.83
CA VAL A 118 4.80 -15.15 3.78
C VAL A 118 3.31 -15.43 3.83
N LEU A 119 2.46 -14.40 3.80
CA LEU A 119 1.01 -14.55 3.77
C LEU A 119 0.54 -15.23 2.47
N CYS A 120 1.04 -14.82 1.30
CA CYS A 120 0.71 -15.46 0.03
C CYS A 120 1.22 -16.92 -0.02
N ALA A 121 2.40 -17.20 0.53
CA ALA A 121 2.93 -18.56 0.60
C ALA A 121 2.07 -19.47 1.48
N THR A 122 1.52 -18.95 2.60
CA THR A 122 0.71 -19.73 3.55
C THR A 122 -0.74 -19.90 3.11
N PHE A 123 -1.41 -18.81 2.73
CA PHE A 123 -2.85 -18.83 2.41
C PHE A 123 -3.14 -19.12 0.93
N MET A 124 -2.30 -18.62 0.02
CA MET A 124 -2.49 -18.79 -1.44
C MET A 124 -1.62 -19.92 -2.01
N ARG A 125 -0.77 -20.54 -1.17
CA ARG A 125 0.16 -21.63 -1.54
C ARG A 125 1.09 -21.24 -2.70
N GLU A 126 1.45 -19.96 -2.79
CA GLU A 126 2.40 -19.49 -3.80
C GLU A 126 3.79 -20.10 -3.58
N LYS A 127 4.45 -20.47 -4.68
CA LYS A 127 5.85 -20.92 -4.63
C LYS A 127 6.77 -19.75 -4.29
N VAL A 128 7.46 -19.88 -3.16
CA VAL A 128 8.54 -18.96 -2.77
C VAL A 128 9.80 -19.36 -3.53
N THR A 129 10.27 -18.49 -4.42
CA THR A 129 11.50 -18.70 -5.17
C THR A 129 12.69 -18.12 -4.43
N ARG A 130 13.90 -18.62 -4.74
CA ARG A 130 15.15 -18.09 -4.17
C ARG A 130 15.31 -16.58 -4.43
N ASN A 131 14.89 -16.12 -5.60
CA ASN A 131 14.94 -14.69 -5.95
C ASN A 131 14.01 -13.85 -5.07
N LYS A 132 12.78 -14.32 -4.77
CA LYS A 132 11.86 -13.63 -3.86
C LYS A 132 12.42 -13.56 -2.44
N LEU A 133 13.11 -14.61 -1.98
CA LEU A 133 13.79 -14.62 -0.68
C LEU A 133 14.93 -13.62 -0.60
N MET A 134 15.80 -13.60 -1.62
CA MET A 134 16.91 -12.64 -1.68
C MET A 134 16.38 -11.21 -1.74
N GLY A 135 15.39 -10.93 -2.58
CA GLY A 135 14.75 -9.62 -2.64
C GLY A 135 14.18 -9.19 -1.29
N SER A 136 13.46 -10.10 -0.62
CA SER A 136 12.89 -9.83 0.71
C SER A 136 13.98 -9.50 1.75
N PHE A 137 15.10 -10.23 1.73
CA PHE A 137 16.23 -9.96 2.62
C PHE A 137 16.84 -8.57 2.36
N PHE A 138 17.08 -8.22 1.10
CA PHE A 138 17.64 -6.91 0.76
C PHE A 138 16.67 -5.75 1.07
N THR A 139 15.36 -5.95 0.90
CA THR A 139 14.35 -4.96 1.30
C THR A 139 14.43 -4.67 2.80
N LEU A 140 14.46 -5.71 3.64
CA LEU A 140 14.58 -5.54 5.10
C LEU A 140 15.91 -4.91 5.50
N LEU A 141 17.01 -5.31 4.86
CA LEU A 141 18.33 -4.76 5.13
C LEU A 141 18.42 -3.27 4.77
N GLY A 142 17.85 -2.86 3.63
CA GLY A 142 17.79 -1.47 3.21
C GLY A 142 16.98 -0.61 4.18
N ALA A 143 15.82 -1.09 4.61
CA ALA A 143 15.02 -0.40 5.62
C ALA A 143 15.72 -0.30 6.97
N PHE A 144 16.44 -1.34 7.38
CA PHE A 144 17.23 -1.31 8.61
C PHE A 144 18.33 -0.24 8.58
N PHE A 145 19.00 -0.05 7.44
CA PHE A 145 20.01 1.01 7.31
C PHE A 145 19.39 2.40 7.32
N MET A 146 18.28 2.61 6.60
CA MET A 146 17.53 3.87 6.63
C MET A 146 16.99 4.20 8.03
N ALA A 147 16.66 3.18 8.83
CA ALA A 147 16.19 3.38 10.19
C ALA A 147 17.28 3.82 11.18
N ARG A 148 18.56 3.73 10.78
CA ARG A 148 19.72 4.06 11.61
C ARG A 148 20.42 5.37 11.25
N SER A 149 19.95 6.07 10.21
CA SER A 149 20.41 7.42 9.86
C SER A 149 19.79 8.47 10.78
#